data_AF-A0A2V9ST10-F1
#
_entry.id   AF-A0A2V9ST10-F1
#
_cell.length_a   1.000
_cell.length_b   1.000
_cell.length_c   1.000
_cell.angle_alpha   90.00
_cell.angle_beta   90.00
_cell.angle_gamma   90.00
#
_symmetry.space_group_name_H-M   'P 1'
#
loop_
_entity.id
_entity.type
_entity.pdbx_description
1 polymer ?
#
loop_
_entity_poly.entity_id
_entity_poly.type
_entity_poly.pdbx_seq_one_letter_code
_entity_poly.pdbx_strand_id
1 'polypeptide(L)'
;MTPKKPLRRWLAWTVAGVWIASALAVLVTIRMHPSTDVNASLSVGQFTFRTNASRVLGPGNAEQLLISGVSSLQIQLNSEQTIKTGGSSLRTTSIDIHGEPSASCSLYHVRSGGLEMAGPSIITLAAPRTGGRTSFSLKVHGPLSANLTSRPNESGLRPGFECTRVHVNGAPAGDAEGRLSPQGGDSIFFSSSPDARIDFDLTSQSEIGDTQIPILGEIRFSEIDPHTSEEKTVLLKPPAGYKNEVSFEKLDKSFTLDDSDLLVVVPKSDFYLRRFIVKDGIQLSLHGAVRDVRAGAGSSGLETQMPSLFDHLEYGKAIFGTITGLVAVILGILKQMGGLSE
;
A
#
# COMPACT_ATOMS: atom_id res chain seq x y z
N MET A 1 68.28 -24.96 -20.39
CA MET A 1 67.10 -25.82 -20.13
C MET A 1 65.87 -25.12 -20.70
N THR A 2 65.34 -25.60 -21.81
CA THR A 2 64.13 -25.05 -22.44
C THR A 2 62.89 -25.46 -21.65
N PRO A 3 61.98 -24.54 -21.27
CA PRO A 3 60.75 -24.92 -20.58
C PRO A 3 59.90 -25.78 -21.52
N LYS A 4 59.55 -26.98 -21.05
CA LYS A 4 58.79 -27.99 -21.81
C LYS A 4 57.44 -27.38 -22.24
N LYS A 5 57.17 -27.31 -23.55
CA LYS A 5 55.89 -26.93 -24.19
C LYS A 5 54.59 -27.36 -23.45
N PRO A 6 54.47 -28.55 -22.83
CA PRO A 6 53.28 -28.91 -22.03
C PRO A 6 53.01 -27.99 -20.83
N LEU A 7 54.05 -27.47 -20.18
CA LEU A 7 53.91 -26.59 -19.00
C LEU A 7 53.21 -25.28 -19.38
N ARG A 8 53.59 -24.70 -20.53
CA ARG A 8 53.02 -23.44 -21.04
C ARG A 8 51.55 -23.57 -21.44
N ARG A 9 51.13 -24.74 -21.95
CA ARG A 9 49.73 -25.03 -22.27
C ARG A 9 48.89 -25.24 -21.01
N TRP A 10 49.35 -26.05 -20.06
CA TRP A 10 48.65 -26.27 -18.78
C TRP A 10 48.41 -24.95 -18.05
N LEU A 11 49.39 -24.06 -18.12
CA LEU A 11 49.33 -22.76 -17.48
C LEU A 11 48.40 -21.76 -18.20
N ALA A 12 48.34 -21.79 -19.53
CA ALA A 12 47.35 -21.03 -20.27
C ALA A 12 45.91 -21.47 -19.93
N TRP A 13 45.71 -22.79 -19.73
CA TRP A 13 44.42 -23.34 -19.31
C TRP A 13 44.04 -22.95 -17.88
N THR A 14 44.99 -22.87 -16.94
CA THR A 14 44.69 -22.42 -15.58
C THR A 14 44.35 -20.93 -15.54
N VAL A 15 45.10 -20.08 -16.25
CA VAL A 15 44.78 -18.64 -16.35
C VAL A 15 43.42 -18.43 -17.03
N ALA A 16 43.15 -19.11 -18.16
CA ALA A 16 41.85 -19.04 -18.83
C ALA A 16 40.72 -19.56 -17.93
N GLY A 17 40.95 -20.65 -17.19
CA GLY A 17 39.99 -21.21 -16.24
C GLY A 17 39.64 -20.25 -15.10
N VAL A 18 40.63 -19.53 -14.56
CA VAL A 18 40.42 -18.48 -13.54
C VAL A 18 39.57 -17.34 -14.11
N TRP A 19 39.87 -16.86 -15.32
CA TRP A 19 39.08 -15.80 -15.96
C TRP A 19 37.63 -16.22 -16.21
N ILE A 20 37.40 -17.43 -16.72
CA ILE A 20 36.06 -17.96 -16.94
C ILE A 20 35.30 -18.09 -15.62
N ALA A 21 35.95 -18.64 -14.58
CA ALA A 21 35.34 -18.79 -13.26
C ALA A 21 35.01 -17.43 -12.62
N SER A 22 35.89 -16.45 -12.72
CA SER A 22 35.65 -15.08 -12.22
C SER A 22 34.53 -14.39 -13.00
N ALA A 23 34.52 -14.49 -14.33
CA ALA A 23 33.45 -13.93 -15.16
C ALA A 23 32.09 -14.57 -14.82
N LEU A 24 32.05 -15.89 -14.62
CA LEU A 24 30.85 -16.60 -14.20
C LEU A 24 30.41 -16.17 -12.80
N ALA A 25 31.33 -16.07 -11.84
CA ALA A 25 31.01 -15.60 -10.49
C ALA A 25 30.41 -14.20 -10.50
N VAL A 26 30.99 -13.27 -11.27
CA VAL A 26 30.45 -11.91 -11.45
C VAL A 26 29.07 -11.92 -12.11
N LEU A 27 28.89 -12.71 -13.17
CA LEU A 27 27.57 -12.84 -13.82
C LEU A 27 26.51 -13.39 -12.86
N VAL A 28 26.87 -14.35 -12.01
CA VAL A 28 25.98 -14.92 -11.00
C VAL A 28 25.65 -13.88 -9.92
N THR A 29 26.63 -13.14 -9.40
CA THR A 29 26.38 -12.13 -8.36
C THR A 29 25.56 -10.94 -8.87
N ILE A 30 25.74 -10.54 -10.13
CA ILE A 30 24.93 -9.49 -10.76
C ILE A 30 23.46 -9.92 -10.90
N ARG A 31 23.21 -11.22 -11.15
CA ARG A 31 21.85 -11.77 -11.31
C ARG A 31 21.20 -12.24 -10.01
N MET A 32 21.92 -12.21 -8.89
CA MET A 32 21.36 -12.52 -7.58
C MET A 32 20.85 -11.24 -6.94
N HIS A 33 19.57 -11.21 -6.59
CA HIS A 33 18.91 -10.07 -5.98
C HIS A 33 18.47 -10.44 -4.57
N PRO A 34 19.29 -10.19 -3.53
CA PRO A 34 18.91 -10.50 -2.16
C PRO A 34 17.78 -9.56 -1.69
N SER A 35 16.96 -10.05 -0.76
CA SER A 35 15.89 -9.23 -0.18
C SER A 35 16.47 -8.05 0.59
N THR A 36 15.83 -6.89 0.48
CA THR A 36 16.26 -5.68 1.18
C THR A 36 15.07 -4.80 1.58
N ASP A 37 15.31 -3.81 2.42
CA ASP A 37 14.29 -2.88 2.90
C ASP A 37 14.12 -1.74 1.90
N VAL A 38 12.85 -1.43 1.62
CA VAL A 38 12.45 -0.41 0.67
C VAL A 38 11.56 0.61 1.35
N ASN A 39 11.70 1.86 0.93
CA ASN A 39 10.75 2.94 1.17
C ASN A 39 10.23 3.42 -0.18
N ALA A 40 8.92 3.31 -0.41
CA ALA A 40 8.29 3.73 -1.65
C ALA A 40 7.32 4.89 -1.37
N SER A 41 7.45 5.95 -2.15
CA SER A 41 6.56 7.10 -2.18
C SER A 41 5.86 7.14 -3.54
N LEU A 42 4.54 6.98 -3.57
CA LEU A 42 3.79 6.80 -4.83
C LEU A 42 2.50 7.60 -4.81
N SER A 43 2.21 8.34 -5.88
CA SER A 43 0.90 8.94 -6.14
C SER A 43 0.07 7.98 -6.98
N VAL A 44 -1.11 7.60 -6.50
CA VAL A 44 -1.98 6.63 -7.18
C VAL A 44 -3.43 7.06 -7.21
N GLY A 45 -4.18 6.61 -8.22
CA GLY A 45 -5.64 6.78 -8.28
C GLY A 45 -6.37 5.77 -7.40
N GLN A 46 -5.89 4.52 -7.39
CA GLN A 46 -6.35 3.47 -6.51
C GLN A 46 -5.20 2.61 -5.99
N PHE A 47 -5.42 1.97 -4.84
CA PHE A 47 -4.48 1.05 -4.22
C PHE A 47 -5.23 -0.15 -3.64
N THR A 48 -5.05 -1.32 -4.26
CA THR A 48 -5.63 -2.57 -3.79
C THR A 48 -4.56 -3.44 -3.17
N PHE A 49 -4.82 -3.93 -1.96
CA PHE A 49 -3.89 -4.79 -1.24
C PHE A 49 -4.63 -5.74 -0.29
N ARG A 50 -4.00 -6.87 0.01
CA ARG A 50 -4.49 -7.79 1.04
C ARG A 50 -3.80 -7.47 2.37
N THR A 51 -4.53 -7.54 3.46
CA THR A 51 -4.01 -7.33 4.82
C THR A 51 -4.66 -8.26 5.82
N ASN A 52 -4.02 -8.47 6.96
CA ASN A 52 -4.56 -9.11 8.15
C ASN A 52 -4.61 -8.17 9.36
N ALA A 53 -4.48 -6.86 9.14
CA ALA A 53 -4.62 -5.89 10.22
C ALA A 53 -6.01 -6.00 10.86
N SER A 54 -6.07 -5.95 12.20
CA SER A 54 -7.35 -5.82 12.90
C SER A 54 -7.94 -4.41 12.78
N ARG A 55 -7.09 -3.41 12.50
CA ARG A 55 -7.47 -1.99 12.33
C ARG A 55 -6.88 -1.43 11.04
N VAL A 56 -7.72 -0.81 10.22
CA VAL A 56 -7.33 -0.23 8.92
C VAL A 56 -7.10 1.27 9.02
N LEU A 57 -7.98 1.97 9.72
CA LEU A 57 -7.90 3.41 9.88
C LEU A 57 -7.88 3.72 11.36
N GLY A 58 -6.98 4.64 11.75
CA GLY A 58 -6.96 5.20 13.08
C GLY A 58 -8.17 6.12 13.35
N PRO A 59 -8.28 6.65 14.57
CA PRO A 59 -9.33 7.61 14.89
C PRO A 59 -9.22 8.87 14.02
N GLY A 60 -10.34 9.38 13.53
CA GLY A 60 -10.35 10.53 12.62
C GLY A 60 -11.69 11.25 12.59
N ASN A 61 -11.65 12.54 12.27
CA ASN A 61 -12.85 13.34 12.09
C ASN A 61 -13.32 13.23 10.63
N ALA A 62 -14.62 12.98 10.44
CA ALA A 62 -15.27 12.98 9.14
C ALA A 62 -16.40 14.01 9.15
N GLU A 63 -16.47 14.79 8.08
CA GLU A 63 -17.61 15.69 7.82
C GLU A 63 -18.80 14.86 7.37
N GLN A 64 -18.55 13.89 6.50
CA GLN A 64 -19.51 12.86 6.11
C GLN A 64 -18.84 11.50 6.01
N LEU A 65 -19.55 10.47 6.48
CA LEU A 65 -19.19 9.07 6.30
C LEU A 65 -20.38 8.35 5.65
N LEU A 66 -20.25 7.96 4.39
CA LEU A 66 -21.25 7.16 3.70
C LEU A 66 -20.82 5.70 3.72
N ILE A 67 -21.63 4.84 4.32
CA ILE A 67 -21.39 3.40 4.43
C ILE A 67 -22.40 2.70 3.53
N SER A 68 -21.92 2.00 2.52
CA SER A 68 -22.72 1.13 1.64
C SER A 68 -22.51 -0.33 2.03
N GLY A 69 -23.61 -1.07 2.19
CA GLY A 69 -23.59 -2.43 2.73
C GLY A 69 -23.64 -2.45 4.26
N VAL A 70 -24.44 -1.58 4.88
CA VAL A 70 -24.64 -1.63 6.35
C VAL A 70 -25.42 -2.90 6.70
N SER A 71 -24.92 -3.69 7.66
CA SER A 71 -25.63 -4.86 8.18
C SER A 71 -26.38 -4.51 9.47
N SER A 72 -25.74 -3.76 10.36
CA SER A 72 -26.36 -3.23 11.56
C SER A 72 -25.79 -1.87 11.93
N LEU A 73 -26.62 -0.98 12.46
CA LEU A 73 -26.22 0.32 13.02
C LEU A 73 -26.96 0.53 14.34
N GLN A 74 -26.22 0.79 15.40
CA GLN A 74 -26.73 1.07 16.73
C GLN A 74 -26.36 2.48 17.12
N ILE A 75 -27.33 3.30 17.52
CA ILE A 75 -27.12 4.68 17.92
C ILE A 75 -27.65 4.87 19.34
N GLN A 76 -26.75 5.18 20.26
CA GLN A 76 -27.08 5.59 21.62
C GLN A 76 -27.03 7.11 21.70
N LEU A 77 -28.20 7.71 21.91
CA LEU A 77 -28.37 9.15 22.01
C LEU A 77 -28.29 9.60 23.46
N ASN A 78 -27.64 10.73 23.70
CA ASN A 78 -27.55 11.36 25.02
C ASN A 78 -28.86 12.03 25.47
N SER A 79 -29.79 12.22 24.54
CA SER A 79 -31.12 12.80 24.79
C SER A 79 -32.15 12.18 23.84
N GLU A 80 -33.42 12.19 24.22
CA GLU A 80 -34.49 11.69 23.34
C GLU A 80 -34.54 12.54 22.04
N GLN A 81 -34.46 11.86 20.90
CA GLN A 81 -34.57 12.50 19.58
C GLN A 81 -35.77 11.94 18.82
N THR A 82 -36.29 12.76 17.91
CA THR A 82 -37.32 12.32 16.95
C THR A 82 -36.64 11.86 15.65
N ILE A 83 -36.92 10.63 15.26
CA ILE A 83 -36.42 9.98 14.05
C ILE A 83 -37.61 9.78 13.12
N LYS A 84 -37.41 9.94 11.82
CA LYS A 84 -38.42 9.60 10.82
C LYS A 84 -38.06 8.29 10.16
N THR A 85 -39.04 7.40 10.05
CA THR A 85 -38.89 6.05 9.49
C THR A 85 -40.11 5.74 8.64
N GLY A 86 -39.93 5.49 7.34
CA GLY A 86 -41.03 5.10 6.44
C GLY A 86 -42.28 6.01 6.52
N GLY A 87 -42.10 7.32 6.71
CA GLY A 87 -43.19 8.30 6.86
C GLY A 87 -43.77 8.48 8.27
N SER A 88 -43.33 7.69 9.25
CA SER A 88 -43.72 7.79 10.66
C SER A 88 -42.62 8.43 11.50
N SER A 89 -42.97 9.02 12.65
CA SER A 89 -41.98 9.56 13.61
C SER A 89 -41.91 8.70 14.86
N LEU A 90 -40.68 8.37 15.27
CA LEU A 90 -40.36 7.61 16.48
C LEU A 90 -39.54 8.49 17.42
N ARG A 91 -39.91 8.52 18.70
CA ARG A 91 -39.10 9.15 19.75
C ARG A 91 -38.41 8.06 20.55
N THR A 92 -37.09 8.16 20.66
CA THR A 92 -36.27 7.18 21.38
C THR A 92 -34.93 7.78 21.77
N THR A 93 -34.26 7.13 22.73
CA THR A 93 -32.88 7.40 23.13
C THR A 93 -31.91 6.34 22.60
N SER A 94 -32.42 5.24 22.03
CA SER A 94 -31.63 4.19 21.40
C SER A 94 -32.26 3.75 20.08
N ILE A 95 -31.42 3.55 19.07
CA ILE A 95 -31.84 3.21 17.72
C ILE A 95 -31.08 1.96 17.30
N ASP A 96 -31.81 0.90 17.00
CA ASP A 96 -31.28 -0.31 16.38
C ASP A 96 -31.78 -0.40 14.94
N ILE A 97 -30.85 -0.32 14.00
CA ILE A 97 -31.08 -0.34 12.56
C ILE A 97 -30.47 -1.62 11.99
N HIS A 98 -31.26 -2.38 11.25
CA HIS A 98 -30.82 -3.54 10.48
C HIS A 98 -30.90 -3.22 8.99
N GLY A 99 -29.81 -3.44 8.25
CA GLY A 99 -29.78 -3.15 6.82
C GLY A 99 -30.25 -4.31 5.97
N GLU A 100 -31.03 -4.01 4.93
CA GLU A 100 -31.32 -4.94 3.84
C GLU A 100 -30.12 -5.05 2.87
N PRO A 101 -30.10 -6.02 1.93
CA PRO A 101 -29.11 -6.03 0.87
C PRO A 101 -29.09 -4.69 0.12
N SER A 102 -27.92 -4.08 -0.01
CA SER A 102 -27.73 -2.73 -0.58
C SER A 102 -28.23 -1.57 0.28
N ALA A 103 -28.41 -1.77 1.60
CA ALA A 103 -28.61 -0.68 2.55
C ALA A 103 -27.40 0.24 2.58
N SER A 104 -27.66 1.54 2.76
CA SER A 104 -26.61 2.53 2.95
C SER A 104 -26.99 3.49 4.06
N CYS A 105 -25.98 4.03 4.76
CA CYS A 105 -26.14 5.06 5.77
C CYS A 105 -25.09 6.16 5.60
N SER A 106 -25.56 7.40 5.50
CA SER A 106 -24.75 8.61 5.63
C SER A 106 -24.78 9.06 7.08
N LEU A 107 -23.60 9.28 7.66
CA LEU A 107 -23.40 9.87 8.98
C LEU A 107 -22.68 11.20 8.82
N TYR A 108 -23.23 12.26 9.42
CA TYR A 108 -22.73 13.61 9.29
C TYR A 108 -22.12 14.07 10.61
N HIS A 109 -20.95 14.72 10.55
CA HIS A 109 -20.21 15.25 11.70
C HIS A 109 -19.92 14.19 12.76
N VAL A 110 -19.17 13.16 12.36
CA VAL A 110 -18.80 12.06 13.25
C VAL A 110 -17.28 11.96 13.38
N ARG A 111 -16.83 11.45 14.52
CA ARG A 111 -15.46 11.04 14.75
C ARG A 111 -15.42 9.51 14.79
N SER A 112 -14.61 8.90 13.95
CA SER A 112 -14.31 7.47 14.04
C SER A 112 -13.32 7.20 15.17
N GLY A 113 -13.58 6.15 15.96
CA GLY A 113 -12.65 5.56 16.92
C GLY A 113 -11.65 4.59 16.29
N GLY A 114 -11.80 4.33 14.99
CA GLY A 114 -10.97 3.42 14.20
C GLY A 114 -11.83 2.36 13.51
N LEU A 115 -11.43 1.99 12.30
CA LEU A 115 -12.13 0.99 11.50
C LEU A 115 -11.51 -0.38 11.71
N GLU A 116 -12.32 -1.33 12.16
CA GLU A 116 -11.90 -2.68 12.54
C GLU A 116 -12.38 -3.73 11.53
N MET A 117 -11.62 -4.81 11.41
CA MET A 117 -11.90 -5.93 10.50
C MET A 117 -11.90 -7.27 11.23
N ALA A 118 -12.86 -8.12 10.89
CA ALA A 118 -12.98 -9.47 11.45
C ALA A 118 -12.13 -10.52 10.70
N GLY A 119 -10.89 -10.18 10.35
CA GLY A 119 -9.92 -11.11 9.74
C GLY A 119 -9.24 -10.60 8.47
N PRO A 120 -8.44 -11.46 7.80
CA PRO A 120 -7.74 -11.09 6.58
C PRO A 120 -8.70 -10.71 5.46
N SER A 121 -8.45 -9.56 4.84
CA SER A 121 -9.33 -8.97 3.84
C SER A 121 -8.54 -8.30 2.73
N ILE A 122 -9.21 -8.10 1.59
CA ILE A 122 -8.71 -7.27 0.49
C ILE A 122 -9.35 -5.89 0.64
N ILE A 123 -8.50 -4.88 0.61
CA ILE A 123 -8.87 -3.48 0.74
C ILE A 123 -8.50 -2.77 -0.56
N THR A 124 -9.38 -1.89 -1.03
CA THR A 124 -9.08 -0.93 -2.09
C THR A 124 -9.30 0.47 -1.56
N LEU A 125 -8.25 1.28 -1.55
CA LEU A 125 -8.33 2.72 -1.39
C LEU A 125 -8.48 3.35 -2.77
N ALA A 126 -9.42 4.26 -2.97
CA ALA A 126 -9.54 4.99 -4.23
C ALA A 126 -9.91 6.45 -4.00
N ALA A 127 -9.21 7.36 -4.67
CA ALA A 127 -9.59 8.77 -4.72
C ALA A 127 -10.74 8.99 -5.72
N PRO A 128 -11.72 9.84 -5.40
CA PRO A 128 -12.77 10.20 -6.34
C PRO A 128 -12.18 10.96 -7.53
N ARG A 129 -12.64 10.61 -8.74
CA ARG A 129 -12.17 11.20 -10.01
C ARG A 129 -12.58 12.67 -10.19
N THR A 130 -13.47 13.19 -9.34
CA THR A 130 -14.08 14.52 -9.50
C THR A 130 -14.15 15.23 -8.15
N GLY A 131 -13.27 16.20 -7.91
CA GLY A 131 -13.48 17.23 -6.90
C GLY A 131 -12.27 17.54 -6.04
N GLY A 132 -11.96 18.83 -5.87
CA GLY A 132 -10.94 19.34 -4.94
C GLY A 132 -11.32 19.23 -3.46
N ARG A 133 -12.08 18.20 -3.07
CA ARG A 133 -12.42 17.86 -1.69
C ARG A 133 -11.56 16.69 -1.24
N THR A 134 -11.04 16.77 -0.01
CA THR A 134 -10.28 15.70 0.68
C THR A 134 -11.20 14.53 0.99
N SER A 135 -11.53 13.75 -0.04
CA SER A 135 -12.43 12.62 0.05
C SER A 135 -11.81 11.39 -0.57
N PHE A 136 -12.08 10.22 0.01
CA PHE A 136 -11.61 8.94 -0.51
C PHE A 136 -12.62 7.86 -0.21
N SER A 137 -12.54 6.79 -0.99
CA SER A 137 -13.36 5.60 -0.81
C SER A 137 -12.48 4.44 -0.33
N LEU A 138 -13.03 3.66 0.57
CA LEU A 138 -12.47 2.42 1.08
C LEU A 138 -13.45 1.30 0.75
N LYS A 139 -13.08 0.43 -0.18
CA LYS A 139 -13.82 -0.81 -0.46
C LYS A 139 -13.14 -1.96 0.28
N VAL A 140 -13.92 -2.72 1.03
CA VAL A 140 -13.41 -3.86 1.80
C VAL A 140 -14.25 -5.10 1.52
N HIS A 141 -13.59 -6.19 1.17
CA HIS A 141 -14.25 -7.45 0.84
C HIS A 141 -14.76 -8.20 2.09
N GLY A 142 -14.09 -8.06 3.23
CA GLY A 142 -14.53 -8.59 4.53
C GLY A 142 -15.49 -7.66 5.30
N PRO A 143 -16.15 -8.16 6.35
CA PRO A 143 -17.00 -7.35 7.21
C PRO A 143 -16.17 -6.32 8.00
N LEU A 144 -16.72 -5.12 8.13
CA LEU A 144 -16.14 -3.99 8.83
C LEU A 144 -17.00 -3.60 10.03
N SER A 145 -16.36 -3.07 11.06
CA SER A 145 -17.07 -2.41 12.15
C SER A 145 -16.31 -1.19 12.65
N ALA A 146 -17.02 -0.20 13.16
CA ALA A 146 -16.38 0.89 13.89
C ALA A 146 -17.31 1.46 14.96
N ASN A 147 -16.68 2.00 15.98
CA ASN A 147 -17.32 2.93 16.90
C ASN A 147 -17.09 4.35 16.40
N LEU A 148 -18.16 5.13 16.34
CA LEU A 148 -18.16 6.53 15.97
C LEU A 148 -18.78 7.34 17.10
N THR A 149 -18.41 8.60 17.19
CA THR A 149 -18.97 9.55 18.15
C THR A 149 -19.42 10.80 17.41
N SER A 150 -20.64 11.26 17.67
CA SER A 150 -21.11 12.52 17.10
C SER A 150 -20.26 13.69 17.60
N ARG A 151 -19.96 14.62 16.69
CA ARG A 151 -19.28 15.88 17.00
C ARG A 151 -20.32 16.96 17.31
N PRO A 152 -19.94 17.95 18.13
CA PRO A 152 -20.80 19.10 18.37
C PRO A 152 -21.06 19.86 17.06
N ASN A 153 -22.18 20.59 17.05
CA ASN A 153 -22.56 21.43 15.92
C ASN A 153 -21.51 22.55 15.72
N GLU A 154 -20.91 22.59 14.53
CA GLU A 154 -19.99 23.63 14.09
C GLU A 154 -20.71 24.49 13.04
N SER A 155 -20.32 25.75 12.91
CA SER A 155 -21.08 26.77 12.14
C SER A 155 -21.47 26.30 10.73
N GLY A 156 -22.77 26.05 10.52
CA GLY A 156 -23.38 25.71 9.23
C GLY A 156 -23.67 24.22 9.00
N LEU A 157 -23.33 23.35 9.95
CA LEU A 157 -23.14 21.93 9.69
C LEU A 157 -23.78 21.06 10.79
N ARG A 158 -24.87 20.36 10.44
CA ARG A 158 -25.73 19.69 11.43
C ARG A 158 -25.38 18.21 11.57
N PRO A 159 -25.08 17.71 12.79
CA PRO A 159 -24.83 16.30 13.01
C PRO A 159 -26.13 15.51 12.88
N GLY A 160 -26.06 14.38 12.20
CA GLY A 160 -27.24 13.60 11.85
C GLY A 160 -26.90 12.32 11.11
N PHE A 161 -27.94 11.58 10.74
CA PHE A 161 -27.81 10.39 9.92
C PHE A 161 -28.99 10.25 8.96
N GLU A 162 -28.72 9.58 7.84
CA GLU A 162 -29.71 9.23 6.83
C GLU A 162 -29.37 7.84 6.32
N CYS A 163 -30.30 6.90 6.45
CA CYS A 163 -30.15 5.53 6.02
C CYS A 163 -31.26 5.16 5.03
N THR A 164 -30.92 4.35 4.04
CA THR A 164 -31.87 3.85 3.04
C THR A 164 -31.94 2.33 3.05
N ARG A 165 -33.12 1.78 2.76
CA ARG A 165 -33.40 0.33 2.75
C ARG A 165 -33.02 -0.35 4.07
N VAL A 166 -33.55 0.18 5.16
CA VAL A 166 -33.29 -0.34 6.50
C VAL A 166 -34.57 -0.70 7.23
N HIS A 167 -34.43 -1.53 8.25
CA HIS A 167 -35.45 -1.81 9.23
C HIS A 167 -35.03 -1.24 10.59
N VAL A 168 -35.83 -0.34 11.15
CA VAL A 168 -35.61 0.21 12.48
C VAL A 168 -36.46 -0.56 13.47
N ASN A 169 -35.86 -1.03 14.56
CA ASN A 169 -36.60 -1.77 15.58
C ASN A 169 -37.74 -0.90 16.16
N GLY A 170 -38.96 -1.42 16.14
CA GLY A 170 -40.16 -0.68 16.56
C GLY A 170 -40.74 0.28 15.51
N ALA A 171 -40.26 0.24 14.26
CA ALA A 171 -40.75 1.06 13.16
C ALA A 171 -40.91 0.26 11.85
N PRO A 172 -41.68 0.78 10.87
CA PRO A 172 -41.78 0.17 9.54
C PRO A 172 -40.42 0.13 8.83
N ALA A 173 -40.23 -0.86 7.95
CA ALA A 173 -39.09 -0.88 7.03
C ALA A 173 -39.17 0.30 6.04
N GLY A 174 -38.01 0.85 5.67
CA GLY A 174 -37.90 1.97 4.74
C GLY A 174 -36.64 2.79 4.96
N ASP A 175 -36.73 4.08 4.69
CA ASP A 175 -35.66 5.03 4.94
C ASP A 175 -35.76 5.58 6.37
N ALA A 176 -34.62 5.81 7.01
CA ALA A 176 -34.52 6.33 8.36
C ALA A 176 -33.65 7.60 8.38
N GLU A 177 -34.21 8.72 8.84
CA GLU A 177 -33.47 9.97 9.03
C GLU A 177 -33.61 10.47 10.47
N GLY A 178 -32.52 10.98 11.03
CA GLY A 178 -32.51 11.48 12.39
C GLY A 178 -31.41 12.49 12.65
N ARG A 179 -31.53 13.20 13.77
CA ARG A 179 -30.53 14.16 14.24
C ARG A 179 -29.76 13.55 15.39
N LEU A 180 -28.48 13.89 15.44
CA LEU A 180 -27.61 13.61 16.58
C LEU A 180 -27.59 14.86 17.48
N SER A 181 -27.17 14.67 18.72
CA SER A 181 -27.06 15.71 19.74
C SER A 181 -26.21 16.87 19.21
N PRO A 182 -26.71 18.11 19.26
CA PRO A 182 -25.93 19.28 18.85
C PRO A 182 -24.74 19.54 19.79
N GLN A 183 -24.73 18.95 20.98
CA GLN A 183 -23.60 18.99 21.91
C GLN A 183 -22.53 17.93 21.61
N GLY A 184 -22.81 17.01 20.67
CA GLY A 184 -21.98 15.84 20.39
C GLY A 184 -22.10 14.76 21.47
N GLY A 185 -21.25 13.74 21.35
CA GLY A 185 -21.09 12.67 22.35
C GLY A 185 -22.03 11.48 22.20
N ASP A 186 -23.01 11.52 21.28
CA ASP A 186 -23.80 10.33 20.94
C ASP A 186 -22.87 9.24 20.38
N SER A 187 -23.11 8.01 20.79
CA SER A 187 -22.29 6.86 20.38
C SER A 187 -22.98 6.09 19.27
N ILE A 188 -22.23 5.76 18.23
CA ILE A 188 -22.74 5.06 17.05
C ILE A 188 -21.83 3.87 16.82
N PHE A 189 -22.38 2.66 16.83
CA PHE A 189 -21.67 1.47 16.40
C PHE A 189 -22.26 0.98 15.08
N PHE A 190 -21.42 0.73 14.09
CA PHE A 190 -21.87 0.10 12.85
C PHE A 190 -21.12 -1.19 12.58
N SER A 191 -21.80 -2.10 11.89
CA SER A 191 -21.25 -3.29 11.26
C SER A 191 -21.69 -3.30 9.80
N SER A 192 -20.82 -3.75 8.91
CA SER A 192 -21.09 -3.88 7.48
C SER A 192 -21.25 -5.35 7.08
N SER A 193 -21.92 -5.57 5.96
CA SER A 193 -21.77 -6.82 5.21
C SER A 193 -20.36 -6.91 4.58
N PRO A 194 -19.95 -8.09 4.11
CA PRO A 194 -18.87 -8.22 3.13
C PRO A 194 -19.11 -7.30 1.92
N ASP A 195 -18.02 -6.99 1.21
CA ASP A 195 -18.01 -6.11 0.02
C ASP A 195 -18.53 -4.68 0.26
N ALA A 196 -18.44 -4.21 1.50
CA ALA A 196 -18.84 -2.86 1.86
C ALA A 196 -17.94 -1.79 1.25
N ARG A 197 -18.52 -0.63 1.00
CA ARG A 197 -17.81 0.59 0.57
C ARG A 197 -18.08 1.70 1.57
N ILE A 198 -17.02 2.33 2.03
CA ILE A 198 -17.09 3.49 2.91
C ILE A 198 -16.49 4.69 2.18
N ASP A 199 -17.29 5.72 1.94
CA ASP A 199 -16.82 6.98 1.39
C ASP A 199 -16.65 8.00 2.53
N PHE A 200 -15.46 8.57 2.61
CA PHE A 200 -15.07 9.56 3.59
C PHE A 200 -15.04 10.94 2.92
N ASP A 201 -15.77 11.91 3.47
CA ASP A 201 -15.54 13.34 3.23
C ASP A 201 -14.86 13.92 4.47
N LEU A 202 -13.59 14.28 4.34
CA LEU A 202 -12.75 14.70 5.45
C LEU A 202 -12.61 16.22 5.50
N THR A 203 -12.26 16.75 6.67
CA THR A 203 -11.80 18.14 6.79
C THR A 203 -10.47 18.35 6.03
N SER A 204 -10.27 19.55 5.51
CA SER A 204 -9.32 19.92 4.45
C SER A 204 -7.81 19.67 4.68
N GLN A 205 -7.40 18.94 5.72
CA GLN A 205 -5.98 18.61 6.02
C GLN A 205 -5.82 17.28 6.78
N SER A 206 -6.58 16.26 6.41
CA SER A 206 -6.57 14.96 7.08
C SER A 206 -5.47 14.06 6.52
N GLU A 207 -4.29 14.16 7.10
CA GLU A 207 -3.25 13.15 6.96
C GLU A 207 -3.68 11.90 7.74
N ILE A 208 -3.77 10.75 7.07
CA ILE A 208 -3.96 9.46 7.73
C ILE A 208 -2.58 8.80 7.84
N GLY A 209 -1.87 9.18 8.90
CA GLY A 209 -0.49 8.80 9.18
C GLY A 209 -0.33 7.59 10.10
N ASP A 210 0.84 6.95 10.01
CA ASP A 210 1.35 5.87 10.86
C ASP A 210 0.38 4.70 11.06
N THR A 211 -0.15 4.21 9.95
CA THR A 211 -1.16 3.14 9.95
C THR A 211 -0.55 1.75 10.16
N GLN A 212 0.75 1.58 9.84
CA GLN A 212 1.50 0.32 9.88
C GLN A 212 0.68 -0.92 9.44
N ILE A 213 -0.13 -0.76 8.39
CA ILE A 213 -1.06 -1.80 7.94
C ILE A 213 -0.24 -2.84 7.18
N PRO A 214 -0.10 -4.08 7.68
CA PRO A 214 0.69 -5.08 7.00
C PRO A 214 0.07 -5.40 5.65
N ILE A 215 0.91 -5.51 4.62
CA ILE A 215 0.47 -5.89 3.29
C ILE A 215 0.95 -7.31 3.01
N LEU A 216 0.02 -8.15 2.56
CA LEU A 216 0.22 -9.56 2.31
C LEU A 216 0.16 -9.84 0.81
N GLY A 217 1.11 -10.63 0.33
CA GLY A 217 1.15 -11.06 -1.07
C GLY A 217 1.64 -9.97 -2.03
N GLU A 218 1.69 -10.31 -3.32
CA GLU A 218 2.11 -9.40 -4.39
C GLU A 218 1.16 -8.20 -4.48
N ILE A 219 1.75 -7.03 -4.68
CA ILE A 219 1.07 -5.76 -4.90
C ILE A 219 1.32 -5.35 -6.34
N ARG A 220 0.26 -5.03 -7.07
CA ARG A 220 0.35 -4.52 -8.43
C ARG A 220 -0.27 -3.12 -8.49
N PHE A 221 0.48 -2.17 -9.01
CA PHE A 221 0.01 -0.81 -9.26
C PHE A 221 -0.51 -0.71 -10.68
N SER A 222 -1.58 -1.45 -10.94
CA SER A 222 -2.22 -1.53 -12.23
C SER A 222 -3.69 -1.86 -12.12
N GLU A 223 -4.44 -1.56 -13.17
CA GLU A 223 -5.81 -1.99 -13.38
C GLU A 223 -5.94 -2.66 -14.75
N ILE A 224 -6.82 -3.65 -14.85
CA ILE A 224 -7.14 -4.28 -16.13
C ILE A 224 -8.30 -3.50 -16.74
N ASP A 225 -8.09 -2.93 -17.92
CA ASP A 225 -9.16 -2.28 -18.68
C ASP A 225 -10.22 -3.33 -19.04
N PRO A 226 -11.49 -3.18 -18.60
CA PRO A 226 -12.52 -4.17 -18.84
C PRO A 226 -12.90 -4.31 -20.32
N HIS A 227 -12.58 -3.33 -21.17
CA HIS A 227 -12.91 -3.34 -22.59
C HIS A 227 -11.77 -3.89 -23.44
N THR A 228 -10.52 -3.54 -23.13
CA THR A 228 -9.35 -3.98 -23.91
C THR A 228 -8.62 -5.18 -23.30
N SER A 229 -8.91 -5.53 -22.04
CA SER A 229 -8.15 -6.50 -21.24
C SER A 229 -6.65 -6.13 -21.08
N GLU A 230 -6.28 -4.88 -21.37
CA GLU A 230 -4.92 -4.40 -21.22
C GLU A 230 -4.66 -3.96 -19.77
N GLU A 231 -3.46 -4.25 -19.28
CA GLU A 231 -3.00 -3.79 -17.97
C GLU A 231 -2.51 -2.35 -18.08
N LYS A 232 -3.18 -1.43 -17.39
CA LYS A 232 -2.88 0.00 -17.35
C LYS A 232 -2.37 0.39 -15.97
N THR A 233 -1.49 1.37 -15.91
CA THR A 233 -0.98 1.89 -14.63
C THR A 233 -2.06 2.66 -13.87
N VAL A 234 -1.97 2.62 -12.54
CA VAL A 234 -2.76 3.46 -11.64
C VAL A 234 -1.92 4.58 -11.03
N LEU A 235 -0.65 4.71 -11.43
CA LEU A 235 0.22 5.80 -11.03
C LEU A 235 -0.32 7.11 -11.58
N LEU A 236 -0.24 8.15 -10.76
CA LEU A 236 -0.59 9.51 -11.13
C LEU A 236 0.66 10.38 -11.12
N LYS A 237 0.59 11.49 -11.85
CA LYS A 237 1.58 12.54 -11.75
C LYS A 237 1.62 13.07 -10.31
N PRO A 238 2.79 13.08 -9.64
CA PRO A 238 2.86 13.47 -8.24
C PRO A 238 2.61 14.97 -8.04
N PRO A 239 1.98 15.37 -6.92
CA PRO A 239 1.84 16.77 -6.54
C PRO A 239 3.20 17.46 -6.35
N ALA A 240 3.22 18.79 -6.40
CA ALA A 240 4.45 19.56 -6.18
C ALA A 240 5.12 19.19 -4.83
N GLY A 241 6.42 18.86 -4.89
CA GLY A 241 7.20 18.44 -3.73
C GLY A 241 7.20 16.92 -3.47
N TYR A 242 6.44 16.13 -4.22
CA TYR A 242 6.45 14.67 -4.16
C TYR A 242 7.03 14.05 -5.42
N LYS A 243 7.47 12.80 -5.31
CA LYS A 243 7.95 11.98 -6.43
C LYS A 243 7.35 10.58 -6.31
N ASN A 244 7.14 9.94 -7.46
CA ASN A 244 6.98 8.50 -7.56
C ASN A 244 8.38 7.88 -7.53
N GLU A 245 8.79 7.40 -6.37
CA GLU A 245 10.17 6.95 -6.13
C GLU A 245 10.17 5.75 -5.20
N VAL A 246 11.07 4.81 -5.49
CA VAL A 246 11.37 3.65 -4.65
C VAL A 246 12.83 3.74 -4.27
N SER A 247 13.11 3.77 -2.96
CA SER A 247 14.47 3.80 -2.42
C SER A 247 14.78 2.55 -1.60
N PHE A 248 16.01 2.05 -1.76
CA PHE A 248 16.56 0.91 -1.03
C PHE A 248 17.44 1.45 0.10
N GLU A 249 16.88 1.55 1.30
CA GLU A 249 17.43 2.36 2.40
C GLU A 249 18.87 2.01 2.79
N LYS A 250 19.21 0.71 2.75
CA LYS A 250 20.54 0.21 3.15
C LYS A 250 21.62 0.41 2.10
N LEU A 251 21.26 0.82 0.88
CA LEU A 251 22.15 0.84 -0.27
C LEU A 251 22.32 2.22 -0.92
N ASP A 252 21.63 3.23 -0.40
CA ASP A 252 21.60 4.59 -0.99
C ASP A 252 21.31 4.56 -2.50
N LYS A 253 20.43 3.64 -2.91
CA LYS A 253 19.96 3.49 -4.28
C LYS A 253 18.48 3.81 -4.35
N SER A 254 18.08 4.54 -5.36
CA SER A 254 16.67 4.76 -5.68
C SER A 254 16.45 4.79 -7.19
N PHE A 255 15.20 4.60 -7.59
CA PHE A 255 14.75 4.85 -8.95
C PHE A 255 13.39 5.56 -8.93
N THR A 256 13.19 6.42 -9.91
CA THR A 256 11.93 7.13 -10.12
C THR A 256 11.06 6.41 -11.14
N LEU A 257 9.75 6.52 -10.97
CA LEU A 257 8.76 5.94 -11.87
C LEU A 257 8.06 7.05 -12.64
N ASP A 258 7.86 6.82 -13.93
CA ASP A 258 6.98 7.65 -14.75
C ASP A 258 5.51 7.28 -14.49
N ASP A 259 4.60 8.20 -14.78
CA ASP A 259 3.14 7.98 -14.63
C ASP A 259 2.54 7.03 -15.67
N SER A 260 3.37 6.49 -16.57
CA SER A 260 3.01 5.43 -17.53
C SER A 260 3.57 4.05 -17.16
N ASP A 261 4.45 3.97 -16.16
CA ASP A 261 5.09 2.73 -15.75
C ASP A 261 4.11 1.84 -14.97
N LEU A 262 4.23 0.52 -15.18
CA LEU A 262 3.68 -0.46 -14.25
C LEU A 262 4.68 -0.69 -13.13
N LEU A 263 4.18 -0.86 -11.91
CA LEU A 263 4.97 -1.24 -10.74
C LEU A 263 4.37 -2.50 -10.11
N VAL A 264 5.23 -3.47 -9.84
CA VAL A 264 4.89 -4.67 -9.07
C VAL A 264 5.85 -4.81 -7.91
N VAL A 265 5.32 -4.86 -6.69
CA VAL A 265 6.10 -5.08 -5.47
C VAL A 265 5.78 -6.48 -4.97
N VAL A 266 6.81 -7.26 -4.66
CA VAL A 266 6.68 -8.59 -4.06
C VAL A 266 7.24 -8.51 -2.63
N PRO A 267 6.38 -8.24 -1.62
CA PRO A 267 6.76 -8.19 -0.22
C PRO A 267 7.43 -9.48 0.29
N LYS A 268 8.28 -9.31 1.31
CA LYS A 268 8.74 -10.41 2.17
C LYS A 268 7.93 -10.40 3.47
N SER A 269 8.60 -10.31 4.63
CA SER A 269 7.97 -10.04 5.91
C SER A 269 8.00 -8.53 6.17
N ASP A 270 7.12 -8.05 7.04
CA ASP A 270 7.20 -6.68 7.59
C ASP A 270 7.08 -5.55 6.56
N PHE A 271 6.42 -5.81 5.43
CA PHE A 271 6.04 -4.77 4.47
C PHE A 271 4.65 -4.23 4.81
N TYR A 272 4.53 -2.91 4.90
CA TYR A 272 3.30 -2.26 5.38
C TYR A 272 3.05 -0.91 4.70
N LEU A 273 1.78 -0.51 4.70
CA LEU A 273 1.37 0.87 4.41
C LEU A 273 1.66 1.72 5.64
N ARG A 274 2.66 2.60 5.52
CA ARG A 274 3.10 3.50 6.59
C ARG A 274 2.17 4.69 6.73
N ARG A 275 1.81 5.31 5.61
CA ARG A 275 0.98 6.52 5.57
C ARG A 275 0.28 6.65 4.23
N PHE A 276 -0.88 7.29 4.22
CA PHE A 276 -1.41 7.87 3.00
C PHE A 276 -2.02 9.26 3.20
N ILE A 277 -1.99 10.09 2.16
CA ILE A 277 -2.54 11.44 2.15
C ILE A 277 -3.44 11.57 0.92
N VAL A 278 -4.63 12.13 1.12
CA VAL A 278 -5.64 12.31 0.06
C VAL A 278 -5.64 13.77 -0.40
N LYS A 279 -5.34 13.98 -1.69
CA LYS A 279 -5.40 15.29 -2.38
C LYS A 279 -5.89 15.05 -3.82
N ASP A 280 -5.06 15.31 -4.83
CA ASP A 280 -5.28 14.99 -6.24
C ASP A 280 -4.88 13.52 -6.51
N GLY A 281 -5.57 12.60 -5.84
CA GLY A 281 -5.18 11.19 -5.74
C GLY A 281 -4.76 10.80 -4.32
N ILE A 282 -4.17 9.62 -4.19
CA ILE A 282 -3.68 9.07 -2.93
C ILE A 282 -2.15 9.06 -2.99
N GLN A 283 -1.52 9.87 -2.14
CA GLN A 283 -0.08 9.78 -1.91
C GLN A 283 0.19 8.70 -0.87
N LEU A 284 0.78 7.60 -1.29
CA LEU A 284 1.16 6.47 -0.45
C LEU A 284 2.61 6.58 0.02
N SER A 285 2.86 6.09 1.23
CA SER A 285 4.18 5.73 1.72
C SER A 285 4.16 4.28 2.18
N LEU A 286 4.93 3.44 1.50
CA LEU A 286 5.08 2.02 1.81
C LEU A 286 6.49 1.77 2.35
N HIS A 287 6.61 0.84 3.27
CA HIS A 287 7.91 0.52 3.87
C HIS A 287 8.01 -0.95 4.24
N GLY A 288 9.20 -1.53 4.07
CA GLY A 288 9.58 -2.82 4.63
C GLY A 288 10.39 -3.69 3.67
N ALA A 289 10.58 -4.96 4.03
CA ALA A 289 11.40 -5.87 3.26
C ALA A 289 10.67 -6.38 2.01
N VAL A 290 11.35 -6.34 0.87
CA VAL A 290 10.85 -6.86 -0.42
C VAL A 290 11.71 -8.02 -0.91
N ARG A 291 11.09 -8.97 -1.59
CA ARG A 291 11.77 -10.03 -2.34
C ARG A 291 12.12 -9.57 -3.74
N ASP A 292 11.22 -8.79 -4.34
CA ASP A 292 11.37 -8.26 -5.69
C ASP A 292 10.58 -6.96 -5.85
N VAL A 293 11.07 -6.09 -6.72
CA VAL A 293 10.39 -4.88 -7.18
C VAL A 293 10.61 -4.83 -8.68
N ARG A 294 9.53 -4.81 -9.46
CA ARG A 294 9.57 -4.78 -10.92
C ARG A 294 8.90 -3.53 -11.44
N ALA A 295 9.53 -2.89 -12.40
CA ALA A 295 8.99 -1.69 -13.06
C ALA A 295 9.24 -1.73 -14.56
N GLY A 296 8.37 -1.06 -15.32
CA GLY A 296 8.61 -0.81 -16.74
C GLY A 296 7.34 -0.46 -17.53
N ALA A 297 7.54 -0.15 -18.81
CA ALA A 297 6.48 0.22 -19.72
C ALA A 297 5.63 -1.00 -20.13
N GLY A 298 4.44 -1.12 -19.54
CA GLY A 298 3.51 -2.21 -19.82
C GLY A 298 3.93 -3.58 -19.27
N SER A 299 3.03 -4.56 -19.38
CA SER A 299 3.18 -5.86 -18.70
C SER A 299 4.35 -6.70 -19.23
N SER A 300 4.69 -6.57 -20.52
CA SER A 300 5.83 -7.23 -21.15
C SER A 300 7.18 -6.57 -20.85
N GLY A 301 7.17 -5.32 -20.35
CA GLY A 301 8.38 -4.54 -20.06
C GLY A 301 8.80 -4.56 -18.59
N LEU A 302 8.15 -5.36 -17.74
CA LEU A 302 8.46 -5.45 -16.32
C LEU A 302 9.82 -6.10 -16.06
N GLU A 303 10.79 -5.31 -15.64
CA GLU A 303 12.12 -5.78 -15.25
C GLU A 303 12.36 -5.56 -13.75
N THR A 304 13.16 -6.44 -13.14
CA THR A 304 13.54 -6.29 -11.73
C THR A 304 14.42 -5.05 -11.56
N GLN A 305 14.05 -4.22 -10.59
CA GLN A 305 14.78 -3.04 -10.13
C GLN A 305 15.55 -3.33 -8.85
N MET A 306 15.60 -4.59 -8.42
CA MET A 306 16.30 -4.98 -7.21
C MET A 306 17.80 -4.75 -7.37
N PRO A 307 18.47 -4.19 -6.35
CA PRO A 307 19.92 -4.16 -6.30
C PRO A 307 20.51 -5.57 -6.40
N SER A 308 21.64 -5.67 -7.06
CA SER A 308 22.36 -6.94 -7.19
C SER A 308 23.08 -7.29 -5.89
N LEU A 309 23.44 -8.55 -5.70
CA LEU A 309 24.26 -9.00 -4.56
C LEU A 309 25.60 -8.25 -4.53
N PHE A 310 26.11 -7.84 -5.69
CA PHE A 310 27.31 -7.00 -5.77
C PHE A 310 27.11 -5.65 -5.07
N ASP A 311 25.92 -5.07 -5.13
CA ASP A 311 25.62 -3.79 -4.49
C ASP A 311 25.57 -3.90 -2.96
N HIS A 312 25.17 -5.06 -2.44
CA HIS A 312 25.18 -5.36 -1.00
C HIS A 312 26.57 -5.61 -0.44
N LEU A 313 27.51 -5.98 -1.31
CA LEU A 313 28.90 -6.14 -0.95
C LEU A 313 29.56 -4.77 -1.17
N GLU A 314 29.62 -3.91 -0.15
CA GLU A 314 30.39 -2.63 -0.12
C GLU A 314 31.84 -2.78 -0.67
N TYR A 315 32.30 -4.03 -0.74
CA TYR A 315 33.57 -4.55 -1.21
C TYR A 315 33.69 -4.80 -2.72
N GLY A 316 32.87 -4.21 -3.58
CA GLY A 316 33.08 -4.29 -5.03
C GLY A 316 34.54 -4.00 -5.43
N LYS A 317 35.16 -2.96 -4.83
CA LYS A 317 36.59 -2.64 -5.03
C LYS A 317 37.54 -3.69 -4.46
N ALA A 318 37.22 -4.32 -3.33
CA ALA A 318 38.11 -5.31 -2.73
C ALA A 318 38.02 -6.66 -3.44
N ILE A 319 36.88 -7.09 -3.96
CA ILE A 319 36.79 -8.34 -4.74
C ILE A 319 37.59 -8.19 -6.03
N PHE A 320 37.44 -7.06 -6.76
CA PHE A 320 38.27 -6.77 -7.92
C PHE A 320 39.76 -6.65 -7.54
N GLY A 321 40.09 -6.00 -6.41
CA GLY A 321 41.44 -5.91 -5.86
C GLY A 321 42.03 -7.26 -5.45
N THR A 322 41.22 -8.18 -4.93
CA THR A 322 41.65 -9.52 -4.51
C THR A 322 41.86 -10.42 -5.72
N ILE A 323 41.00 -10.32 -6.74
CA ILE A 323 41.18 -11.03 -8.02
C ILE A 323 42.44 -10.53 -8.73
N THR A 324 42.63 -9.22 -8.87
CA THR A 324 43.86 -8.66 -9.45
C THR A 324 45.10 -8.99 -8.61
N GLY A 325 44.99 -8.97 -7.28
CA GLY A 325 46.06 -9.38 -6.37
C GLY A 325 46.44 -10.86 -6.52
N LEU A 326 45.46 -11.75 -6.64
CA LEU A 326 45.68 -13.19 -6.86
C LEU A 326 46.36 -13.45 -8.21
N VAL A 327 45.93 -12.73 -9.25
CA VAL A 327 46.56 -12.77 -10.58
C VAL A 327 47.99 -12.23 -10.52
N ALA A 328 48.24 -11.14 -9.80
CA ALA A 328 49.58 -10.59 -9.62
C ALA A 328 50.51 -11.55 -8.86
N VAL A 329 50.00 -12.28 -7.86
CA VAL A 329 50.74 -13.33 -7.15
C VAL A 329 51.05 -14.49 -8.09
N ILE A 330 50.09 -14.96 -8.89
CA ILE A 330 50.30 -16.02 -9.89
C ILE A 330 51.34 -15.58 -10.92
N LEU A 331 51.24 -14.35 -11.45
CA LEU A 331 52.22 -13.76 -12.37
C LEU A 331 53.61 -13.57 -11.72
N GLY A 332 53.66 -13.21 -10.44
CA GLY A 332 54.90 -13.09 -9.66
C GLY A 332 55.60 -14.43 -9.48
N ILE A 333 54.86 -15.48 -9.12
CA ILE A 333 55.35 -16.86 -9.04
C ILE A 333 55.85 -17.32 -10.43
N LEU A 334 55.18 -16.93 -11.52
CA LEU A 334 55.61 -17.24 -12.89
C LEU A 334 56.91 -16.57 -13.33
N LYS A 335 57.10 -15.31 -12.92
CA LYS A 335 58.36 -14.59 -13.14
C LYS A 335 59.51 -15.24 -12.36
N GLN A 336 59.25 -15.68 -11.13
CA GLN A 336 60.24 -16.30 -10.26
C GLN A 336 60.64 -17.73 -10.69
N MET A 337 59.73 -18.48 -11.34
CA MET A 337 60.01 -19.81 -11.89
C MET A 337 60.61 -19.79 -13.32
N GLY A 338 60.93 -18.62 -13.88
CA GLY A 338 61.50 -18.49 -15.23
C GLY A 338 60.52 -18.83 -16.37
N GLY A 339 59.21 -18.83 -16.09
CA GLY A 339 58.15 -19.13 -17.07
C GLY A 339 57.73 -17.93 -17.93
N LEU A 340 58.08 -16.72 -17.49
CA LEU A 340 57.95 -15.46 -18.22
C LEU A 340 59.36 -14.90 -18.44
N SER A 341 60.01 -15.29 -19.55
CA SER A 341 61.07 -14.43 -20.12
C SER A 341 60.38 -13.25 -20.80
N GLU A 342 61.07 -12.10 -20.87
CA GLU A 342 60.65 -10.94 -21.67
C GLU A 342 60.08 -11.32 -23.04
#